data_AF-A0A4P6WXN8-F1
#
_entry.id   AF-A0A4P6WXN8-F1
#
_cell.length_a   1.000
_cell.length_b   1.000
_cell.length_c   1.000
_cell.angle_alpha   90.00
_cell.angle_beta   90.00
_cell.angle_gamma   90.00
#
_symmetry.space_group_name_H-M   'P 1'
#
loop_
_entity.id
_entity.type
_entity.pdbx_description
1 polymer ?
#
loop_
_entity_poly.entity_id
_entity_poly.type
_entity_poly.pdbx_seq_one_letter_code
_entity_poly.pdbx_strand_id
1 'polypeptide(L)' 'MKDWNVYAEGEHIGTVSEDTEELARCAALSKYSISAEEFEAREAAGLAVKGIPPDWDFHVTPV' A
#
# COMPACT_ATOMS: atom_id res chain seq x y z
N MET A 1 -2.36 -12.99 15.10
CA MET A 1 -1.81 -12.07 14.08
C MET A 1 -0.95 -12.84 13.11
N LYS A 2 -1.11 -12.54 11.83
CA LYS A 2 -0.29 -13.01 10.72
C LYS A 2 0.27 -11.80 10.00
N ASP A 3 1.43 -11.94 9.39
CA ASP A 3 1.99 -10.88 8.56
C ASP A 3 1.47 -10.99 7.12
N TRP A 4 1.21 -9.83 6.53
CA TRP A 4 0.69 -9.68 5.18
C TRP A 4 1.58 -8.71 4.40
N ASN A 5 2.07 -9.14 3.25
CA ASN A 5 2.72 -8.27 2.27
C ASN A 5 1.67 -7.42 1.57
N VAL A 6 1.95 -6.14 1.39
CA VAL A 6 1.10 -5.18 0.70
C VAL A 6 1.75 -4.83 -0.64
N TYR A 7 0.95 -4.95 -1.70
CA TYR A 7 1.36 -4.63 -3.06
C TYR A 7 0.42 -3.61 -3.66
N ALA A 8 0.96 -2.59 -4.33
CA ALA A 8 0.22 -1.62 -5.12
C ALA A 8 0.83 -1.57 -6.53
N GLU A 9 0.01 -1.67 -7.59
CA GLU A 9 0.47 -1.82 -8.99
C GLU A 9 1.57 -2.88 -9.19
N GLY A 10 1.52 -3.97 -8.42
CA GLY A 10 2.50 -5.05 -8.47
C GLY A 10 3.82 -4.79 -7.74
N GLU A 11 4.02 -3.61 -7.16
CA GLU A 11 5.19 -3.29 -6.34
C GLU A 11 4.93 -3.57 -4.86
N HIS A 12 5.90 -4.22 -4.20
CA HIS A 12 5.85 -4.42 -2.77
C HIS A 12 6.16 -3.12 -2.02
N ILE A 13 5.17 -2.59 -1.30
CA ILE A 13 5.29 -1.31 -0.59
C ILE A 13 5.53 -1.47 0.92
N GLY A 14 5.26 -2.66 1.47
CA GLY A 14 5.55 -2.98 2.86
C GLY A 14 4.66 -4.07 3.43
N THR A 15 4.64 -4.22 4.76
CA THR A 15 3.87 -5.25 5.47
C THR A 15 2.94 -4.67 6.53
N VAL A 16 1.88 -5.42 6.86
CA VAL A 16 0.96 -5.20 8.00
C VAL A 16 0.74 -6.49 8.75
N SER A 17 0.38 -6.41 10.04
CA SER A 17 0.17 -7.58 10.89
C SER A 17 -1.28 -7.60 11.36
N GLU A 18 -2.08 -8.51 10.82
CA GLU A 18 -3.52 -8.60 11.06
C GLU A 18 -3.99 -10.05 11.06
N ASP A 19 -5.18 -10.32 11.60
CA ASP A 19 -5.70 -11.69 11.74
C ASP A 19 -6.36 -12.23 10.46
N THR A 20 -6.98 -11.35 9.67
CA THR A 20 -7.69 -11.70 8.43
C THR A 20 -7.25 -10.83 7.26
N GLU A 21 -7.53 -11.29 6.04
CA GLU A 21 -7.21 -10.55 4.81
C GLU A 21 -7.94 -9.20 4.76
N GLU A 22 -9.22 -9.18 5.13
CA GLU A 22 -10.03 -7.95 5.14
C GLU A 22 -9.46 -6.91 6.11
N LEU A 23 -9.04 -7.34 7.31
CA LEU A 23 -8.37 -6.46 8.28
C LEU A 23 -7.02 -5.98 7.76
N ALA A 24 -6.24 -6.88 7.13
CA ALA A 24 -4.97 -6.51 6.49
C ALA A 24 -5.16 -5.45 5.39
N ARG A 25 -6.22 -5.56 4.56
CA ARG A 25 -6.54 -4.56 3.55
C ARG A 25 -6.88 -3.20 4.17
N CYS A 26 -7.69 -3.18 5.24
CA CYS A 26 -8.00 -1.96 5.98
C CYS A 26 -6.76 -1.34 6.62
N ALA A 27 -5.92 -2.14 7.26
CA ALA A 27 -4.67 -1.69 7.86
C ALA A 27 -3.69 -1.16 6.81
N ALA A 28 -3.63 -1.80 5.63
CA ALA A 28 -2.81 -1.35 4.51
C ALA A 28 -3.24 0.03 4.00
N LEU A 29 -4.54 0.27 3.79
CA LEU A 29 -5.04 1.60 3.42
C LEU A 29 -4.74 2.64 4.50
N SER A 30 -5.00 2.31 5.76
CA SER A 30 -4.73 3.22 6.88
C SER A 30 -3.25 3.63 6.96
N LYS A 31 -2.33 2.71 6.68
CA LYS A 31 -0.88 2.92 6.82
C LYS A 31 -0.20 3.48 5.57
N TYR A 32 -0.65 3.07 4.38
CA TYR A 32 0.04 3.33 3.12
C TYR A 32 -0.75 4.19 2.14
N SER A 33 -1.99 4.61 2.45
CA SER A 33 -2.70 5.57 1.59
C SER A 33 -1.90 6.87 1.44
N ILE A 34 -1.86 7.37 0.21
CA ILE A 34 -1.27 8.66 -0.13
C ILE A 34 -2.24 9.42 -1.02
N SER A 35 -2.19 10.75 -0.98
CA SER A 35 -3.03 11.57 -1.86
C SER A 35 -2.50 11.56 -3.31
N ALA A 36 -3.35 11.98 -4.25
CA ALA A 36 -2.94 12.15 -5.64
C ALA A 36 -1.81 13.19 -5.74
N GLU A 37 -1.87 14.26 -4.95
CA GLU A 37 -0.83 15.30 -4.92
C GLU A 37 0.51 14.77 -4.37
N GLU A 38 0.49 13.92 -3.34
CA GLU A 38 1.71 13.28 -2.81
C GLU A 38 2.33 12.31 -3.82
N PHE A 39 1.49 11.59 -4.57
CA PHE A 39 1.92 10.74 -5.67
C PHE A 39 2.59 11.56 -6.78
N GLU A 40 1.88 12.57 -7.31
CA GLU A 40 2.37 13.45 -8.38
C GLU A 40 3.67 14.16 -7.99
N ALA A 41 3.78 14.63 -6.74
CA ALA A 41 4.99 15.28 -6.25
C ALA A 41 6.21 14.33 -6.24
N ARG A 42 6.01 13.06 -5.88
CA ARG A 42 7.08 12.04 -5.91
C ARG A 42 7.44 11.65 -7.33
N GLU A 43 6.44 11.48 -8.20
CA GLU A 43 6.66 11.16 -9.61
C GLU A 43 7.43 12.29 -10.31
N ALA A 44 7.04 13.54 -10.10
CA ALA A 44 7.72 14.72 -10.64
C ALA A 44 9.16 14.84 -10.13
N ALA A 45 9.44 14.39 -8.90
CA ALA A 45 10.78 14.33 -8.33
C ALA A 45 11.59 13.11 -8.80
N GLY A 46 11.00 12.21 -9.60
CA GLY A 46 11.64 10.95 -10.02
C GLY A 46 11.89 9.98 -8.87
N LEU A 47 11.12 10.09 -7.79
CA LEU A 47 11.25 9.26 -6.59
C LEU A 47 10.29 8.07 -6.66
N ALA A 48 10.75 6.92 -6.15
CA ALA A 48 9.88 5.76 -6.00
C ALA A 48 8.67 6.08 -5.13
N VAL A 49 7.48 5.73 -5.63
CA VAL A 49 6.22 5.84 -4.92
C VAL A 49 6.12 4.65 -3.98
N LYS A 50 6.02 4.91 -2.67
CA LYS A 50 5.78 3.88 -1.67
C LYS A 50 4.48 4.18 -0.95
N GLY A 51 3.37 3.85 -1.61
CA GLY A 51 2.02 4.10 -1.09
C GLY A 51 0.92 3.58 -2.01
N ILE A 52 -0.32 3.80 -1.62
CA ILE A 52 -1.55 3.44 -2.31
C ILE A 52 -2.27 4.74 -2.70
N PRO A 53 -2.09 5.24 -3.94
CA PRO A 53 -2.88 6.34 -4.48
C PRO A 53 -4.38 6.00 -4.57
N PRO A 54 -5.28 7.00 -4.66
CA PRO A 54 -6.73 6.78 -4.72
C PRO A 54 -7.19 5.92 -5.91
N ASP A 55 -6.47 5.99 -7.03
CA ASP A 55 -6.85 5.33 -8.29
C ASP A 55 -6.18 3.96 -8.50
N TRP A 56 -5.26 3.56 -7.63
CA TRP A 56 -4.53 2.30 -7.75
C TRP A 56 -5.26 1.17 -7.05
N ASP A 57 -5.30 0.00 -7.69
CA ASP A 57 -5.68 -1.21 -6.99
C ASP A 57 -4.51 -1.71 -6.14
N PHE A 58 -4.84 -2.36 -5.04
CA PHE A 58 -3.86 -2.95 -4.15
C PHE A 58 -4.38 -4.27 -3.61
N HIS A 59 -3.44 -5.15 -3.29
CA HIS A 59 -3.75 -6.44 -2.70
C HIS A 59 -2.78 -6.76 -1.58
N VAL A 60 -3.23 -7.65 -0.71
CA VAL A 60 -2.41 -8.19 0.37
C VAL A 60 -2.24 -9.68 0.18
N THR A 61 -1.09 -10.22 0.52
CA THR A 61 -0.83 -11.66 0.51
C THR A 61 -0.19 -12.07 1.83
N PRO A 62 -0.50 -13.26 2.35
CA PRO A 62 0.17 -13.76 3.54
C PRO A 62 1.68 -13.89 3.28
N VAL A 63 2.48 -13.61 4.31
CA VAL A 63 3.94 -13.84 4.31
C VAL A 63 4.26 -15.34 4.38
#